data_AF-X0YVT9-F1
#
_entry.id   AF-X0YVT9-F1
#
_cell.length_a   1.000
_cell.length_b   1.000
_cell.length_c   1.000
_cell.angle_alpha   90.00
_cell.angle_beta   90.00
_cell.angle_gamma   90.00
#
_symmetry.space_group_name_H-M   'P 1'
#
loop_
_entity.id
_entity.type
_entity.pdbx_description
1 polymer ?
#
loop_
_entity_poly.entity_id
_entity_poly.type
_entity_poly.pdbx_seq_one_letter_code
_entity_poly.pdbx_strand_id
1 'polypeptide(L)' 'VAPSRSPRRGYWQTIDKDYHWHLEIMPRIVKTGGFEWGTGFYINPTPPEETATYLRELQE' A
#
# COMPACT_ATOMS: atom_id res chain seq x y z
N VAL A 1 -1.14 -0.63 5.64
CA VAL A 1 -2.00 -0.11 6.76
C VAL A 1 -1.48 -0.63 8.09
N ALA A 2 -1.25 0.25 9.07
CA ALA A 2 -0.82 -0.18 10.40
C ALA A 2 -1.99 -0.79 11.19
N PRO A 3 -1.78 -1.88 11.94
CA PRO A 3 -2.79 -2.46 12.79
C PRO A 3 -3.21 -1.49 13.90
N SER A 4 -4.50 -1.46 14.21
CA SER A 4 -5.01 -0.70 15.36
C SER A 4 -4.45 -1.28 16.65
N ARG A 5 -3.65 -0.50 17.37
CA ARG A 5 -3.05 -0.89 18.66
C ARG A 5 -4.01 -0.80 19.85
N SER A 6 -5.27 -0.42 19.62
CA SER A 6 -6.28 -0.40 20.69
C SER A 6 -6.63 -1.84 21.08
N PRO A 7 -6.32 -2.28 22.32
CA PRO A 7 -6.55 -3.65 22.73
C PRO A 7 -8.06 -3.91 22.83
N ARG A 8 -8.58 -4.79 21.97
CA ARG A 8 -9.93 -5.34 22.06
C ARG A 8 -9.85 -6.85 22.25
N ARG A 9 -10.67 -7.39 23.15
CA ARG A 9 -10.72 -8.84 23.43
C ARG A 9 -10.91 -9.61 22.11
N GLY A 10 -9.96 -10.50 21.80
CA GLY A 10 -9.99 -11.35 20.60
C GLY A 10 -9.29 -10.77 19.35
N TYR A 11 -8.86 -9.50 19.35
CA TYR A 11 -8.18 -8.88 18.21
C TYR A 11 -6.65 -8.97 18.34
N TRP A 12 -5.96 -9.09 17.20
CA TRP A 12 -4.50 -8.89 17.06
C TRP A 12 -3.62 -9.72 18.03
N GLN A 13 -4.03 -10.95 18.36
CA GLN A 13 -3.33 -11.81 19.34
C GLN A 13 -1.90 -12.18 18.91
N THR A 14 -1.60 -12.10 17.62
CA THR A 14 -0.34 -12.50 17.00
C THR A 14 0.33 -11.33 16.28
N ILE A 15 -0.06 -10.08 16.57
CA ILE A 15 0.46 -8.88 15.91
C ILE A 15 1.99 -8.77 15.90
N ASP A 16 2.64 -9.15 17.00
CA ASP A 16 4.10 -9.12 17.13
C ASP A 16 4.80 -10.13 16.21
N LYS A 17 4.06 -11.12 15.69
CA LYS A 17 4.53 -12.14 14.75
C LYS A 17 4.09 -11.88 13.31
N ASP A 18 2.90 -11.30 13.12
CA ASP A 18 2.28 -11.14 11.80
C ASP A 18 2.61 -9.80 11.15
N TYR A 19 2.87 -8.75 11.94
CA TYR A 19 3.12 -7.41 11.42
C TYR A 19 4.61 -7.10 11.31
N HIS A 20 5.06 -6.79 10.10
CA HIS A 20 6.37 -6.22 9.84
C HIS A 20 6.21 -4.75 9.40
N TRP A 21 6.94 -3.85 10.07
CA TRP A 21 6.90 -2.43 9.74
C TRP A 21 7.39 -2.21 8.30
N HIS A 22 6.77 -1.27 7.61
CA HIS A 22 7.19 -0.81 6.30
C HIS A 22 6.80 0.65 6.11
N LEU A 23 7.49 1.32 5.17
CA LEU A 23 7.13 2.64 4.67
C LEU A 23 6.51 2.49 3.29
N GLU A 24 5.40 3.18 3.05
CA GLU A 24 4.74 3.23 1.74
C GLU A 24 4.84 4.65 1.18
N ILE A 25 5.37 4.80 -0.03
CA ILE A 25 5.49 6.07 -0.74
C ILE A 25 4.60 5.99 -1.98
N MET A 26 3.55 6.81 -2.02
CA MET A 26 2.60 6.85 -3.13
C MET A 26 2.67 8.20 -3.84
N PRO A 27 3.45 8.34 -4.93
CA PRO A 27 3.49 9.58 -5.68
C PRO A 27 2.13 9.83 -6.34
N ARG A 28 1.63 11.06 -6.23
CA ARG A 28 0.35 11.47 -6.86
C ARG A 28 0.56 11.77 -8.33
N ILE A 29 0.58 10.73 -9.16
CA ILE A 29 0.76 10.81 -10.62
C ILE A 29 -0.55 10.86 -11.40
N VAL A 30 -1.65 10.38 -10.82
CA VAL A 30 -2.99 10.36 -11.43
C VAL A 30 -4.00 11.00 -10.49
N LYS A 31 -5.00 11.70 -11.06
CA LYS A 31 -6.11 12.27 -10.30
C LYS A 31 -7.15 11.19 -10.03
N THR A 32 -7.45 10.92 -8.75
CA THR A 32 -8.51 9.98 -8.37
C THR A 32 -9.89 10.45 -8.83
N GLY A 33 -10.65 9.55 -9.44
CA GLY A 33 -11.99 9.80 -9.96
C GLY A 33 -13.09 9.19 -9.09
N GLY A 34 -14.33 9.27 -9.56
CA GLY A 34 -15.51 8.84 -8.80
C GLY A 34 -15.52 7.35 -8.46
N PHE A 35 -14.89 6.51 -9.28
CA PHE A 35 -14.78 5.07 -9.03
C PHE A 35 -13.87 4.78 -7.82
N GLU A 36 -12.69 5.38 -7.78
CA GLU A 36 -11.73 5.18 -6.70
C GLU A 36 -12.27 5.72 -5.37
N TRP A 37 -12.90 6.91 -5.39
CA TRP A 37 -13.55 7.47 -4.22
C TRP A 37 -14.75 6.64 -3.75
N GLY A 38 -15.55 6.10 -4.67
CA GLY A 38 -16.77 5.36 -4.36
C GLY A 38 -16.53 3.93 -3.86
N THR A 39 -15.44 3.30 -4.31
CA THR A 39 -15.17 1.88 -4.02
C THR A 39 -13.98 1.64 -3.10
N GLY A 40 -13.04 2.59 -3.02
CA GLY A 40 -11.77 2.40 -2.34
C GLY A 40 -10.77 1.52 -3.11
N PHE A 41 -11.13 1.02 -4.30
CA PHE A 41 -10.21 0.34 -5.19
C PHE A 41 -9.49 1.33 -6.09
N TYR A 42 -8.22 1.04 -6.35
CA TYR A 42 -7.38 1.83 -7.24
C TYR A 42 -7.10 1.06 -8.52
N ILE A 43 -7.14 1.76 -9.65
CA ILE A 43 -6.70 1.23 -10.93
C ILE A 43 -5.21 1.56 -11.05
N ASN A 44 -4.36 0.54 -11.15
CA ASN A 44 -2.95 0.73 -11.40
C ASN A 44 -2.70 0.69 -12.92
N PRO A 45 -2.35 1.83 -13.57
CA PRO A 45 -2.16 1.87 -15.02
C PRO A 45 -0.85 1.20 -15.47
N THR A 46 0.13 1.05 -14.57
CA THR A 46 1.44 0.46 -14.89
C THR A 46 1.67 -0.78 -14.03
N PRO A 47 1.92 -1.96 -14.63
CA PRO A 47 2.23 -3.16 -13.86
C PRO A 47 3.45 -2.94 -12.94
N PRO A 48 3.46 -3.57 -11.75
CA PRO A 48 4.58 -3.46 -10.82
C PRO A 48 5.89 -4.01 -11.41
N GLU A 49 5.83 -4.99 -12.31
CA GLU A 49 7.00 -5.59 -12.98
C GLU A 49 7.75 -4.57 -13.84
N GLU A 50 7.00 -3.77 -14.60
CA GLU A 50 7.54 -2.72 -15.45
C GLU A 50 8.09 -1.56 -14.60
N THR A 51 7.32 -1.13 -13.59
CA THR A 51 7.72 -0.03 -12.70
C THR A 51 8.98 -0.37 -11.91
N ALA A 52 9.10 -1.60 -11.41
CA ALA A 52 10.27 -2.04 -10.66
C ALA A 52 11.53 -2.10 -11.53
N THR A 53 11.39 -2.48 -12.81
CA THR A 53 12.49 -2.49 -13.77
C THR A 53 12.95 -1.05 -14.05
N TYR A 54 12.02 -0.16 -14.37
CA TYR A 54 12.30 1.25 -14.64
C TYR A 54 13.01 1.95 -13.46
N LEU A 55 12.52 1.78 -12.23
CA LEU A 55 13.12 2.40 -11.05
C LEU A 55 14.54 1.88 -10.77
N ARG A 56 14.85 0.63 -11.11
CA ARG A 56 16.19 0.06 -10.95
C ARG A 56 17.18 0.64 -11.96
N GLU A 57 16.76 0.77 -13.21
CA GLU A 57 17.58 1.34 -14.29
C GLU A 57 17.91 2.82 -14.06
N LEU A 58 17.02 3.59 -13.42
CA LEU A 58 17.27 4.99 -13.05
C LEU A 58 18.35 5.19 -11.98
N GLN A 59 18.77 4.14 -11.28
CA GLN A 59 19.79 4.24 -10.23
C GLN A 59 21.23 4.01 -10.74
N GLU A 60 21.41 3.68 -12.02
CA GLU A 60 22.72 3.66 -12.71
C GLU A 60 23.04 5.02 -13.34
#